data_AF-A0A6S6TCN3-F1
#
_entry.id   AF-A0A6S6TCN3-F1
#
_cell.length_a   1.000
_cell.length_b   1.000
_cell.length_c   1.000
_cell.angle_alpha   90.00
_cell.angle_beta   90.00
_cell.angle_gamma   90.00
#
_symmetry.space_group_name_H-M   'P 1'
#
loop_
_entity.id
_entity.type
_entity.pdbx_description
1 polymer ?
#
loop_
_entity_poly.entity_id
_entity_poly.type
_entity_poly.pdbx_seq_one_letter_code
_entity_poly.pdbx_strand_id
1 'polypeptide(L)'
;MKNTLKLLLLLLLTQTTMAKEISHSIDDKAFKTKSSVYLTPTQKLTLKFDVKNAKSIKWYQIIPDTSKFYKNANHPWEKNAYKWSDYGKIDYNRVEIKSFENKAEVELTREVLEKNRPNNNGYYNSKLGSFWFEAEVILKNGKVVKTKGIKDIGRKGLSPKVLRVSYMQDESYIGYLTTFFNVPGIFGSMPYQSRNYIGVDCADVLIATSKVMNKAKNEKNYNVVMLVDKFKTKVKTQIINGTPSKKLRWGKEFKQGDFIAVKYRPNGRYAHIGMLYGDENNNGVLDKEDSIINAGPNALHLTPLEKGAFNGTVVILKNKDLD
;
A
#
# COMPACT_ATOMS: atom_id res chain seq x y z
N MET A 1 -14.97 63.87 18.74
CA MET A 1 -15.57 62.66 18.14
C MET A 1 -14.55 62.08 17.18
N LYS A 2 -13.69 61.16 17.61
CA LYS A 2 -13.91 59.72 17.84
C LYS A 2 -13.92 58.90 16.53
N ASN A 3 -12.83 58.16 16.34
CA ASN A 3 -12.79 56.78 15.84
C ASN A 3 -13.01 56.49 14.34
N THR A 4 -12.17 57.04 13.45
CA THR A 4 -12.13 56.61 12.03
C THR A 4 -10.76 56.19 11.50
N LEU A 5 -9.75 55.99 12.35
CA LEU A 5 -8.36 55.75 11.88
C LEU A 5 -7.68 54.48 12.41
N LYS A 6 -8.42 53.42 12.78
CA LYS A 6 -7.82 52.17 13.29
C LYS A 6 -8.52 50.87 12.85
N LEU A 7 -9.22 50.87 11.72
CA LEU A 7 -9.90 49.67 11.20
C LEU A 7 -9.47 49.27 9.78
N LEU A 8 -8.28 49.68 9.32
CA LEU A 8 -7.75 49.29 8.00
C LEU A 8 -6.34 48.69 8.02
N LEU A 9 -5.79 48.38 9.20
CA LEU A 9 -4.43 47.84 9.34
C LEU A 9 -4.37 46.49 10.06
N LEU A 10 -5.47 45.73 10.02
CA LEU A 10 -5.51 44.34 10.47
C LEU A 10 -6.24 43.43 9.47
N LEU A 11 -6.07 43.70 8.17
CA LEU A 11 -5.90 42.59 7.22
C LEU A 11 -4.54 41.97 7.57
N LEU A 12 -4.51 41.23 8.67
CA LEU A 12 -3.59 40.12 8.83
C LEU A 12 -3.79 39.29 7.59
N LEU A 13 -2.87 39.51 6.64
CA LEU A 13 -2.53 38.63 5.55
C LEU A 13 -2.22 37.27 6.16
N THR A 14 -3.25 36.53 6.56
CA THR A 14 -3.24 35.10 6.42
C THR A 14 -3.25 34.86 4.92
N GLN A 15 -2.11 35.13 4.27
CA GLN A 15 -1.66 34.28 3.19
C GLN A 15 -1.52 32.92 3.86
N THR A 16 -2.64 32.20 3.97
CA THR A 16 -2.64 30.76 4.06
C THR A 16 -1.76 30.35 2.90
N THR A 17 -0.50 30.06 3.21
CA THR A 17 0.44 29.47 2.29
C THR A 17 -0.17 28.12 1.99
N MET A 18 -1.04 28.08 0.97
CA MET A 18 -1.56 26.85 0.40
C MET A 18 -0.32 26.00 0.17
N ALA A 19 -0.25 24.87 0.87
CA ALA A 19 0.84 23.93 0.68
C ALA A 19 0.93 23.67 -0.82
N LYS A 20 2.07 23.98 -1.43
CA LYS A 20 2.24 23.76 -2.85
C LYS A 20 2.25 22.26 -3.09
N GLU A 21 1.54 21.80 -4.10
CA GLU A 21 1.41 20.38 -4.42
C GLU A 21 2.45 19.97 -5.48
N ILE A 22 2.86 18.69 -5.46
CA ILE A 22 3.68 18.12 -6.53
C ILE A 22 2.75 17.85 -7.72
N SER A 23 3.11 18.37 -8.88
CA SER A 23 2.46 18.02 -10.15
C SER A 23 3.20 16.86 -10.81
N HIS A 24 2.51 16.09 -11.64
CA HIS A 24 3.10 14.95 -12.36
C HIS A 24 2.65 14.90 -13.82
N SER A 25 3.50 14.34 -14.67
CA SER A 25 3.24 14.02 -16.07
C SER A 25 3.54 12.54 -16.31
N ILE A 26 2.69 11.88 -17.12
CA ILE A 26 2.85 10.49 -17.53
C ILE A 26 3.03 10.47 -19.04
N ASP A 27 4.11 9.85 -19.52
CA ASP A 27 4.47 9.77 -20.94
C ASP A 27 4.47 11.15 -21.62
N ASP A 28 5.08 12.13 -20.95
CA ASP A 28 5.25 13.52 -21.41
C ASP A 28 3.93 14.25 -21.73
N LYS A 29 2.79 13.79 -21.16
CA LYS A 29 1.48 14.47 -21.23
C LYS A 29 1.43 15.73 -20.35
N ALA A 30 0.33 16.48 -20.42
CA ALA A 30 0.13 17.66 -19.58
C ALA A 30 0.24 17.33 -18.08
N PHE A 31 0.90 18.22 -17.33
CA PHE A 31 1.04 18.11 -15.88
C PHE A 31 -0.32 18.18 -15.18
N LYS A 32 -0.52 17.30 -14.20
CA LYS A 32 -1.71 17.23 -13.36
C LYS A 32 -1.33 17.29 -11.89
N THR A 33 -2.26 17.77 -11.08
CA THR A 33 -2.10 17.81 -9.63
C THR A 33 -3.10 16.86 -8.99
N LYS A 34 -2.61 15.68 -8.59
CA LYS A 34 -3.37 14.67 -7.82
C LYS A 34 -2.41 14.07 -6.79
N SER A 35 -2.92 13.70 -5.62
CA SER A 35 -2.13 13.04 -4.58
C SER A 35 -1.92 11.54 -4.82
N SER A 36 -2.46 10.97 -5.89
CA SER A 36 -2.25 9.55 -6.24
C SER A 36 -2.12 9.35 -7.75
N VAL A 37 -1.12 8.56 -8.15
CA VAL A 37 -0.81 8.21 -9.53
C VAL A 37 -0.66 6.69 -9.65
N TYR A 38 -1.23 6.10 -10.70
CA TYR A 38 -1.09 4.68 -11.03
C TYR A 38 -0.34 4.56 -12.35
N LEU A 39 0.64 3.66 -12.43
CA LEU A 39 1.55 3.50 -13.56
C LEU A 39 1.71 2.03 -13.93
N THR A 40 1.60 1.69 -15.20
CA THR A 40 2.04 0.40 -15.73
C THR A 40 3.58 0.34 -15.82
N PRO A 41 4.18 -0.85 -15.98
CA PRO A 41 5.64 -1.02 -15.95
C PRO A 41 6.43 -0.25 -17.02
N THR A 42 5.77 0.20 -18.09
CA THR A 42 6.39 0.87 -19.25
C THR A 42 6.21 2.38 -19.24
N GLN A 43 5.38 2.91 -18.34
CA GLN A 43 5.07 4.33 -18.32
C GLN A 43 6.18 5.14 -17.65
N LYS A 44 6.49 6.28 -18.27
CA LYS A 44 7.45 7.25 -17.74
C LYS A 44 6.72 8.24 -16.84
N LEU A 45 7.29 8.53 -15.67
CA LEU A 45 6.75 9.51 -14.73
C LEU A 45 7.72 10.67 -14.52
N THR A 46 7.25 11.87 -14.79
CA THR A 46 7.95 13.11 -14.46
C THR A 46 7.22 13.81 -13.31
N LEU A 47 7.94 14.14 -12.25
CA LEU A 47 7.44 14.93 -11.12
C LEU A 47 7.95 16.37 -11.23
N LYS A 48 7.11 17.34 -10.87
CA LYS A 48 7.45 18.76 -10.90
C LYS A 48 6.98 19.48 -9.65
N PHE A 49 7.90 20.22 -9.04
CA PHE A 49 7.65 21.13 -7.93
C PHE A 49 8.25 22.50 -8.23
N ASP A 50 7.45 23.32 -8.91
CA ASP A 50 7.91 24.63 -9.39
C ASP A 50 7.59 25.75 -8.39
N VAL A 51 8.66 26.36 -7.90
CA VAL A 51 8.59 27.44 -6.92
C VAL A 51 9.49 28.59 -7.40
N LYS A 52 8.85 29.68 -7.83
CA LYS A 52 9.55 30.94 -8.17
C LYS A 52 10.49 31.36 -7.04
N ASN A 53 11.65 31.89 -7.42
CA ASN A 53 12.70 32.35 -6.50
C ASN A 53 13.26 31.25 -5.58
N ALA A 54 13.28 29.99 -6.01
CA ALA A 54 14.00 28.94 -5.31
C ALA A 54 15.51 29.26 -5.26
N LYS A 55 16.08 29.13 -4.06
CA LYS A 55 17.53 29.06 -3.81
C LYS A 55 18.00 27.61 -3.86
N SER A 56 17.22 26.68 -3.33
CA SER A 56 17.46 25.24 -3.41
C SER A 56 16.16 24.44 -3.42
N ILE A 57 16.21 23.24 -3.99
CA ILE A 57 15.10 22.29 -4.06
C ILE A 57 15.59 20.94 -3.57
N LYS A 58 14.84 20.30 -2.66
CA LYS A 58 15.13 18.96 -2.15
C LYS A 58 13.92 18.07 -2.28
N TRP A 59 14.16 16.83 -2.69
CA TRP A 59 13.14 15.80 -2.85
C TRP A 59 13.38 14.68 -1.85
N TYR A 60 12.29 14.13 -1.34
CA TYR A 60 12.33 13.09 -0.33
C TYR A 60 11.37 11.97 -0.69
N GLN A 61 11.81 10.75 -0.46
CA GLN A 61 10.95 9.58 -0.37
C GLN A 61 10.56 9.36 1.09
N ILE A 62 9.27 9.20 1.34
CA ILE A 62 8.73 8.76 2.63
C ILE A 62 8.48 7.27 2.54
N ILE A 63 9.17 6.50 3.38
CA ILE A 63 9.16 5.05 3.33
C ILE A 63 8.64 4.51 4.65
N PRO A 64 7.46 3.88 4.69
CA PRO A 64 7.02 3.20 5.91
C PRO A 64 7.94 2.00 6.20
N ASP A 65 8.16 1.74 7.48
CA ASP A 65 8.87 0.54 7.92
C ASP A 65 7.94 -0.67 7.79
N THR A 66 8.15 -1.49 6.77
CA THR A 66 7.32 -2.68 6.53
C THR A 66 7.79 -3.91 7.28
N SER A 67 8.92 -3.83 8.00
CA SER A 67 9.47 -4.94 8.79
C SER A 67 8.77 -5.13 10.14
N LYS A 68 8.01 -4.13 10.60
CA LYS A 68 7.33 -4.13 11.90
C LYS A 68 5.91 -4.63 11.83
N PHE A 69 5.45 -5.24 12.93
CA PHE A 69 4.08 -5.67 13.08
C PHE A 69 3.27 -4.54 13.73
N TYR A 70 2.44 -3.89 12.92
CA TYR A 70 1.49 -2.91 13.42
C TYR A 70 0.14 -3.57 13.70
N LYS A 71 -0.64 -2.94 14.58
CA LYS A 71 -1.96 -3.45 14.95
C LYS A 71 -2.89 -2.31 15.35
N ASN A 72 -4.16 -2.45 14.99
CA ASN A 72 -5.23 -1.66 15.58
C ASN A 72 -6.01 -2.42 16.65
N ALA A 73 -5.88 -3.75 16.67
CA ALA A 73 -6.53 -4.64 17.61
C ALA A 73 -5.50 -5.61 18.21
N ASN A 74 -5.80 -6.17 19.37
CA ASN A 74 -4.92 -7.16 20.00
C ASN A 74 -4.85 -8.43 19.13
N HIS A 75 -3.65 -8.97 18.97
CA HIS A 75 -3.43 -10.20 18.22
C HIS A 75 -4.09 -11.41 18.90
N PRO A 76 -4.27 -12.53 18.16
CA PRO A 76 -4.89 -13.73 18.70
C PRO A 76 -4.20 -14.34 19.93
N TRP A 77 -2.90 -14.08 20.11
CA TRP A 77 -2.08 -14.59 21.21
C TRP A 77 -1.95 -13.61 22.39
N GLU A 78 -2.59 -12.44 22.33
CA GLU A 78 -2.52 -11.42 23.38
C GLU A 78 -3.75 -11.47 24.31
N LYS A 79 -3.63 -10.87 25.50
CA LYS A 79 -4.77 -10.68 26.41
C LYS A 79 -5.85 -9.83 25.73
N ASN A 80 -7.12 -10.20 25.90
CA ASN A 80 -8.26 -9.58 25.20
C ASN A 80 -8.08 -9.63 23.66
N ALA A 81 -7.74 -10.81 23.13
CA ALA A 81 -7.56 -11.04 21.70
C ALA A 81 -8.68 -10.40 20.86
N TYR A 82 -8.31 -9.80 19.73
CA TYR A 82 -9.18 -9.09 18.78
C TYR A 82 -9.86 -7.83 19.30
N LYS A 83 -9.66 -7.44 20.57
CA LYS A 83 -10.17 -6.18 21.08
C LYS A 83 -9.48 -5.01 20.37
N TRP A 84 -10.29 -4.12 19.80
CA TRP A 84 -9.81 -2.87 19.22
C TRP A 84 -9.12 -2.01 20.29
N SER A 85 -8.00 -1.39 19.93
CA SER A 85 -7.15 -0.60 20.84
C SER A 85 -7.09 0.87 20.41
N ASP A 86 -6.48 1.15 19.26
CA ASP A 86 -6.48 2.44 18.57
C ASP A 86 -5.95 2.22 17.14
N TYR A 87 -5.68 3.27 16.37
CA TYR A 87 -4.86 3.18 15.17
C TYR A 87 -3.40 2.90 15.52
N GLY A 88 -2.81 1.86 14.92
CA GLY A 88 -1.40 1.54 15.05
C GLY A 88 -0.52 2.70 14.56
N LYS A 89 0.48 3.07 15.36
CA LYS A 89 1.46 4.10 14.99
C LYS A 89 2.51 3.50 14.06
N ILE A 90 2.47 3.90 12.80
CA ILE A 90 3.41 3.47 11.77
C ILE A 90 4.67 4.32 11.85
N ASP A 91 5.83 3.68 11.75
CA ASP A 91 7.10 4.35 11.65
C ASP A 91 7.42 4.63 10.18
N TYR A 92 7.89 5.83 9.91
CA TYR A 92 8.23 6.27 8.56
C TYR A 92 9.63 6.85 8.55
N ASN A 93 10.42 6.45 7.56
CA ASN A 93 11.69 7.06 7.23
C ASN A 93 11.50 8.14 6.17
N ARG A 94 12.28 9.21 6.25
CA ARG A 94 12.36 10.25 5.22
C ARG A 94 13.76 10.24 4.63
N VAL A 95 13.88 9.83 3.38
CA VAL A 95 15.16 9.67 2.67
C VAL A 95 15.28 10.74 1.61
N GLU A 96 16.37 11.49 1.61
CA GLU A 96 16.64 12.51 0.58
C GLU A 96 17.11 11.85 -0.72
N ILE A 97 16.44 12.17 -1.83
CA ILE A 97 16.81 11.67 -3.16
C ILE A 97 17.88 12.59 -3.75
N LYS A 98 19.15 12.30 -3.47
CA LYS A 98 20.27 13.17 -3.85
C LYS A 98 20.38 13.46 -5.35
N SER A 99 20.01 12.50 -6.21
CA SER A 99 19.99 12.69 -7.67
C SER A 99 18.98 13.75 -8.16
N PHE A 100 18.05 14.17 -7.30
CA PHE A 100 17.01 15.16 -7.56
C PHE A 100 17.32 16.54 -6.97
N GLU A 101 18.47 16.71 -6.30
CA GLU A 101 18.82 17.98 -5.66
C GLU A 101 18.86 19.14 -6.67
N ASN A 102 18.26 20.26 -6.28
CA ASN A 102 18.13 21.50 -7.04
C ASN A 102 17.42 21.38 -8.41
N LYS A 103 16.66 20.30 -8.63
CA LYS A 103 15.84 20.12 -9.84
C LYS A 103 14.37 20.42 -9.55
N ALA A 104 13.78 21.31 -10.34
CA ALA A 104 12.35 21.62 -10.27
C ALA A 104 11.49 20.52 -10.92
N GLU A 105 12.08 19.78 -11.86
CA GLU A 105 11.47 18.70 -12.61
C GLU A 105 12.40 17.49 -12.62
N VAL A 106 11.87 16.31 -12.30
CA VAL A 106 12.65 15.08 -12.12
C VAL A 106 11.89 13.89 -12.68
N GLU A 107 12.60 12.98 -13.35
CA GLU A 107 12.06 11.70 -13.78
C GLU A 107 12.22 10.67 -12.65
N LEU A 108 11.12 10.02 -12.27
CA LEU A 108 11.14 8.93 -11.29
C LEU A 108 11.34 7.60 -12.00
N THR A 109 12.50 6.99 -11.78
CA THR A 109 12.85 5.68 -12.35
C THR A 109 13.00 4.60 -11.27
N ARG A 110 13.04 3.33 -11.68
CA ARG A 110 13.26 2.20 -10.77
C ARG A 110 14.64 2.24 -10.12
N GLU A 111 15.64 2.70 -10.85
CA GLU A 111 17.02 2.84 -10.37
C GLU A 111 17.07 3.86 -9.22
N VAL A 112 16.29 4.94 -9.30
CA VAL A 112 16.14 5.90 -8.20
C VAL A 112 15.51 5.21 -6.99
N LEU A 113 14.44 4.44 -7.17
CA LEU A 113 13.76 3.74 -6.07
C LEU A 113 14.63 2.66 -5.40
N GLU A 114 15.41 1.93 -6.18
CA GLU A 114 16.34 0.91 -5.66
C GLU A 114 17.52 1.54 -4.93
N LYS A 115 18.12 2.62 -5.48
CA LYS A 115 19.24 3.31 -4.83
C LYS A 115 18.85 3.93 -3.48
N ASN A 116 17.56 4.25 -3.28
CA ASN A 116 17.04 4.79 -2.03
C ASN A 116 16.33 3.71 -1.17
N ARG A 117 16.52 2.42 -1.49
CA ARG A 117 16.00 1.31 -0.69
C ARG A 117 16.52 1.40 0.76
N PRO A 118 15.66 1.22 1.77
CA PRO A 118 16.11 1.11 3.15
C PRO A 118 16.76 -0.26 3.41
N ASN A 119 17.92 -0.25 4.08
CA ASN A 119 18.68 -1.46 4.39
C ASN A 119 17.92 -2.47 5.26
N ASN A 120 17.06 -1.99 6.16
CA ASN A 120 16.36 -2.82 7.17
C ASN A 120 14.86 -2.93 6.89
N ASN A 121 14.47 -3.15 5.64
CA ASN A 121 13.06 -3.25 5.26
C ASN A 121 12.82 -4.49 4.39
N GLY A 122 12.56 -5.63 5.04
CA GLY A 122 12.53 -6.96 4.41
C GLY A 122 11.50 -7.13 3.30
N TYR A 123 10.41 -6.35 3.34
CA TYR A 123 9.33 -6.42 2.33
C TYR A 123 9.36 -5.26 1.32
N TYR A 124 10.44 -4.47 1.29
CA TYR A 124 10.57 -3.39 0.31
C TYR A 124 10.69 -3.94 -1.12
N ASN A 125 9.86 -3.43 -2.02
CA ASN A 125 9.85 -3.73 -3.44
C ASN A 125 10.09 -2.44 -4.24
N SER A 126 11.17 -2.38 -5.01
CA SER A 126 11.53 -1.21 -5.84
C SER A 126 10.88 -1.21 -7.23
N LYS A 127 10.35 -2.35 -7.68
CA LYS A 127 9.78 -2.52 -9.02
C LYS A 127 8.29 -2.24 -9.05
N LEU A 128 7.59 -2.63 -7.99
CA LEU A 128 6.14 -2.62 -7.83
C LEU A 128 5.77 -2.07 -6.45
N GLY A 129 4.54 -1.59 -6.30
CA GLY A 129 4.05 -1.07 -5.03
C GLY A 129 3.84 0.42 -5.02
N SER A 130 3.64 0.96 -3.82
CA SER A 130 3.38 2.38 -3.61
C SER A 130 4.58 3.10 -2.98
N PHE A 131 4.81 4.33 -3.41
CA PHE A 131 5.92 5.18 -2.98
C PHE A 131 5.40 6.59 -2.69
N TRP A 132 5.83 7.20 -1.59
CA TRP A 132 5.36 8.52 -1.17
C TRP A 132 6.46 9.57 -1.29
N PHE A 133 6.10 10.77 -1.76
CA PHE A 133 7.05 11.83 -2.05
C PHE A 133 6.69 13.15 -1.37
N GLU A 134 7.74 13.84 -0.93
CA GLU A 134 7.71 15.18 -0.39
C GLU A 134 8.76 16.03 -1.11
N ALA A 135 8.47 17.30 -1.34
CA ALA A 135 9.43 18.28 -1.84
C ALA A 135 9.51 19.51 -0.93
N GLU A 136 10.72 20.05 -0.81
CA GLU A 136 11.04 21.22 0.02
C GLU A 136 11.88 22.20 -0.78
N VAL A 137 11.51 23.48 -0.71
CA VAL A 137 12.24 24.58 -1.35
C VAL A 137 12.62 25.61 -0.31
N ILE A 138 13.88 26.04 -0.34
CA ILE A 138 14.34 27.25 0.34
C ILE A 138 14.31 28.37 -0.69
N LEU A 139 13.58 29.44 -0.42
CA LEU A 139 13.51 30.62 -1.29
C LEU A 139 14.75 31.51 -1.12
N LYS A 140 15.01 32.40 -2.08
CA LYS A 140 16.10 33.40 -2.00
C LYS A 140 16.01 34.30 -0.76
N ASN A 141 14.81 34.51 -0.21
CA ASN A 141 14.58 35.26 1.02
C ASN A 141 14.65 34.39 2.31
N GLY A 142 15.09 33.13 2.22
CA GLY A 142 15.23 32.21 3.35
C GLY A 142 13.94 31.48 3.76
N LYS A 143 12.76 31.84 3.22
CA LYS A 143 11.50 31.15 3.52
C LYS A 143 11.52 29.72 3.00
N VAL A 144 11.03 28.79 3.80
CA VAL A 144 10.87 27.39 3.40
C VAL A 144 9.43 27.12 2.94
N VAL A 145 9.28 26.48 1.78
CA VAL A 145 8.01 26.03 1.23
C VAL A 145 8.07 24.52 1.08
N LYS A 146 7.04 23.81 1.56
CA LYS A 146 6.98 22.35 1.53
C LYS A 146 5.66 21.85 0.98
N THR A 147 5.70 20.69 0.35
CA THR A 147 4.51 19.91 0.04
C THR A 147 3.99 19.23 1.30
N LYS A 148 2.83 18.57 1.21
CA LYS A 148 2.45 17.57 2.20
C LYS A 148 3.52 16.47 2.26
N GLY A 149 3.85 15.99 3.45
CA GLY A 149 4.94 15.03 3.66
C GLY A 149 4.97 14.39 5.04
N ILE A 150 6.18 14.10 5.55
CA ILE A 150 6.37 13.32 6.79
C ILE A 150 5.71 13.96 8.02
N LYS A 151 5.60 15.30 8.02
CA LYS A 151 5.01 16.06 9.13
C LYS A 151 3.48 16.03 9.13
N ASP A 152 2.87 15.48 8.09
CA ASP A 152 1.42 15.33 7.94
C ASP A 152 0.94 13.92 8.36
N ILE A 153 1.63 13.29 9.31
CA ILE A 153 1.17 12.07 9.97
C ILE A 153 0.13 12.45 11.02
N GLY A 154 -1.09 11.94 10.85
CA GLY A 154 -2.16 12.08 11.83
C GLY A 154 -2.35 10.79 12.63
N ARG A 155 -3.39 10.78 13.49
CA ARG A 155 -3.78 9.59 14.27
C ARG A 155 -3.97 8.35 13.39
N LYS A 156 -4.47 8.51 12.16
CA LYS A 156 -4.76 7.40 11.24
C LYS A 156 -3.58 6.99 10.36
N GLY A 157 -2.39 7.59 10.53
CA GLY A 157 -1.20 7.40 9.70
C GLY A 157 -0.92 8.58 8.75
N LEU A 158 -0.10 8.35 7.72
CA LEU A 158 0.30 9.35 6.73
C LEU A 158 -0.91 9.95 6.00
N SER A 159 -0.93 11.27 5.83
CA SER A 159 -2.01 11.97 5.14
C SER A 159 -2.17 11.48 3.68
N PRO A 160 -3.40 11.18 3.22
CA PRO A 160 -3.69 10.85 1.82
C PRO A 160 -3.43 11.98 0.82
N LYS A 161 -3.06 13.18 1.32
CA LYS A 161 -2.64 14.33 0.51
C LYS A 161 -1.15 14.34 0.18
N VAL A 162 -0.35 13.47 0.80
CA VAL A 162 1.04 13.22 0.37
C VAL A 162 0.99 12.54 -1.00
N LEU A 163 1.83 12.98 -1.95
CA LEU A 163 1.86 12.37 -3.28
C LEU A 163 2.26 10.90 -3.16
N ARG A 164 1.40 10.00 -3.63
CA ARG A 164 1.65 8.57 -3.79
C ARG A 164 1.77 8.22 -5.26
N VAL A 165 2.83 7.51 -5.62
CA VAL A 165 3.02 6.89 -6.94
C VAL A 165 2.93 5.38 -6.77
N SER A 166 2.11 4.72 -7.58
CA SER A 166 1.91 3.28 -7.53
C SER A 166 2.26 2.63 -8.86
N TYR A 167 3.25 1.76 -8.85
CA TYR A 167 3.59 0.91 -9.99
C TYR A 167 2.83 -0.42 -9.85
N MET A 168 1.97 -0.69 -10.83
CA MET A 168 1.24 -1.95 -10.95
C MET A 168 1.93 -2.85 -11.97
N GLN A 169 1.82 -4.17 -11.77
CA GLN A 169 2.33 -5.15 -12.72
C GLN A 169 1.62 -5.05 -14.09
N ASP A 170 0.31 -4.89 -14.06
CA ASP A 170 -0.57 -4.80 -15.21
C ASP A 170 -1.94 -4.22 -14.76
N GLU A 171 -2.93 -4.21 -15.65
CA GLU A 171 -4.28 -3.69 -15.34
C GLU A 171 -5.23 -4.76 -14.79
N SER A 172 -4.74 -5.97 -14.50
CA SER A 172 -5.55 -7.03 -13.87
C SER A 172 -5.72 -6.77 -12.37
N TYR A 173 -6.60 -7.54 -11.73
CA TYR A 173 -6.72 -7.56 -10.28
C TYR A 173 -5.36 -7.78 -9.59
N ILE A 174 -4.52 -8.68 -10.13
CA ILE A 174 -3.18 -8.96 -9.59
C ILE A 174 -2.31 -7.71 -9.69
N GLY A 175 -2.33 -7.05 -10.85
CA GLY A 175 -1.65 -5.78 -11.05
C GLY A 175 -2.06 -4.72 -10.03
N TYR A 176 -3.37 -4.52 -9.81
CA TYR A 176 -3.84 -3.63 -8.76
C TYR A 176 -3.42 -4.09 -7.35
N LEU A 177 -3.43 -5.39 -7.06
CA LEU A 177 -2.98 -5.92 -5.77
C LEU A 177 -1.50 -5.59 -5.53
N THR A 178 -0.65 -5.70 -6.56
CA THR A 178 0.78 -5.38 -6.43
C THR A 178 1.04 -3.91 -6.06
N THR A 179 0.09 -2.99 -6.28
CA THR A 179 0.23 -1.60 -5.82
C THR A 179 0.29 -1.46 -4.29
N PHE A 180 -0.12 -2.49 -3.55
CA PHE A 180 -0.03 -2.55 -2.09
C PHE A 180 1.30 -3.08 -1.57
N PHE A 181 2.27 -3.44 -2.44
CA PHE A 181 3.64 -3.58 -1.97
C PHE A 181 4.14 -2.23 -1.40
N ASN A 182 5.04 -2.32 -0.42
CA ASN A 182 5.50 -1.21 0.43
C ASN A 182 4.40 -0.58 1.32
N VAL A 183 3.19 -1.14 1.38
CA VAL A 183 2.17 -0.74 2.36
C VAL A 183 2.30 -1.62 3.62
N PRO A 184 2.38 -1.03 4.82
CA PRO A 184 2.47 -1.78 6.07
C PRO A 184 1.36 -2.79 6.30
N GLY A 185 1.72 -3.94 6.88
CA GLY A 185 0.77 -4.85 7.50
C GLY A 185 0.25 -4.27 8.80
N ILE A 186 -1.06 -4.13 8.95
CA ILE A 186 -1.71 -3.66 10.19
C ILE A 186 -2.80 -4.64 10.57
N PHE A 187 -2.59 -5.40 11.64
CA PHE A 187 -3.62 -6.31 12.14
C PHE A 187 -4.89 -5.56 12.56
N GLY A 188 -6.03 -5.94 11.98
CA GLY A 188 -7.31 -5.25 12.19
C GLY A 188 -7.32 -3.87 11.53
N SER A 189 -6.77 -3.76 10.31
CA SER A 189 -6.83 -2.53 9.54
C SER A 189 -8.28 -2.09 9.34
N MET A 190 -8.45 -0.81 9.03
CA MET A 190 -9.77 -0.24 8.80
C MET A 190 -9.90 0.17 7.32
N PRO A 191 -11.12 0.19 6.76
CA PRO A 191 -11.36 0.60 5.37
C PRO A 191 -10.72 1.94 4.98
N TYR A 192 -10.62 2.88 5.92
CA TYR A 192 -9.91 4.15 5.72
C TYR A 192 -8.40 3.94 5.46
N GLN A 193 -7.73 3.09 6.23
CA GLN A 193 -6.28 2.86 6.07
C GLN A 193 -5.99 2.11 4.78
N SER A 194 -6.76 1.06 4.49
CA SER A 194 -6.56 0.25 3.29
C SER A 194 -6.86 1.03 2.01
N ARG A 195 -7.94 1.80 1.97
CA ARG A 195 -8.28 2.66 0.82
C ARG A 195 -7.22 3.72 0.52
N ASN A 196 -6.53 4.22 1.55
CA ASN A 196 -5.54 5.27 1.42
C ASN A 196 -4.09 4.75 1.41
N TYR A 197 -3.90 3.43 1.27
CA TYR A 197 -2.57 2.80 1.25
C TYR A 197 -1.73 3.10 2.50
N ILE A 198 -2.38 3.35 3.64
CA ILE A 198 -1.70 3.61 4.90
C ILE A 198 -1.29 2.28 5.55
N GLY A 199 -2.15 1.27 5.45
CA GLY A 199 -1.90 -0.06 5.98
C GLY A 199 -3.06 -1.00 5.69
N VAL A 200 -2.76 -2.30 5.66
CA VAL A 200 -3.69 -3.36 5.28
C VAL A 200 -3.50 -4.61 6.13
N ASP A 201 -4.55 -5.40 6.31
CA ASP A 201 -4.47 -6.79 6.73
C ASP A 201 -4.77 -7.76 5.58
N CYS A 202 -4.76 -9.06 5.90
CA CYS A 202 -4.96 -10.14 4.93
C CYS A 202 -6.29 -10.07 4.15
N ALA A 203 -7.39 -9.65 4.78
CA ALA A 203 -8.71 -9.62 4.17
C ALA A 203 -8.95 -8.27 3.49
N ASP A 204 -8.58 -7.19 4.19
CA ASP A 204 -8.77 -5.82 3.72
C ASP A 204 -8.00 -5.53 2.45
N VAL A 205 -6.78 -6.08 2.26
CA VAL A 205 -6.00 -5.82 1.04
C VAL A 205 -6.71 -6.33 -0.22
N LEU A 206 -7.40 -7.47 -0.13
CA LEU A 206 -8.14 -8.04 -1.25
C LEU A 206 -9.39 -7.19 -1.56
N ILE A 207 -10.14 -6.79 -0.54
CA ILE A 207 -11.28 -5.89 -0.73
C ILE A 207 -10.84 -4.53 -1.29
N ALA A 208 -9.80 -3.93 -0.70
CA ALA A 208 -9.29 -2.63 -1.11
C ALA A 208 -8.78 -2.64 -2.55
N THR A 209 -8.15 -3.73 -2.98
CA THR A 209 -7.76 -3.94 -4.39
C THR A 209 -8.95 -3.83 -5.33
N SER A 210 -10.02 -4.61 -5.07
CA SER A 210 -11.23 -4.56 -5.90
C SER A 210 -11.85 -3.16 -5.90
N LYS A 211 -11.95 -2.52 -4.73
CA LYS A 211 -12.54 -1.17 -4.63
C LYS A 211 -11.70 -0.09 -5.31
N VAL A 212 -10.37 -0.18 -5.27
CA VAL A 212 -9.49 0.72 -6.02
C VAL A 212 -9.66 0.53 -7.53
N MET A 213 -9.60 -0.72 -8.00
CA MET A 213 -9.76 -1.06 -9.41
C MET A 213 -11.09 -0.55 -9.97
N ASN A 214 -12.18 -0.77 -9.22
CA ASN A 214 -13.54 -0.39 -9.62
C ASN A 214 -13.90 1.07 -9.26
N LYS A 215 -12.94 1.87 -8.74
CA LYS A 215 -13.16 3.24 -8.26
C LYS A 215 -14.33 3.36 -7.26
N ALA A 216 -14.58 2.30 -6.52
CA ALA A 216 -15.70 2.15 -5.60
C ALA A 216 -15.32 2.55 -4.17
N LYS A 217 -16.33 2.75 -3.32
CA LYS A 217 -16.09 3.03 -1.90
C LYS A 217 -15.81 1.74 -1.14
N ASN A 218 -14.88 1.82 -0.17
CA ASN A 218 -14.66 0.77 0.82
C ASN A 218 -15.31 1.20 2.15
N GLU A 219 -16.52 0.72 2.43
CA GLU A 219 -17.33 1.15 3.58
C GLU A 219 -17.45 0.07 4.67
N LYS A 220 -17.14 -1.19 4.34
CA LYS A 220 -17.31 -2.34 5.23
C LYS A 220 -15.95 -2.93 5.58
N ASN A 221 -15.72 -3.17 6.87
CA ASN A 221 -14.56 -3.94 7.33
C ASN A 221 -14.88 -5.44 7.17
N TYR A 222 -14.15 -6.12 6.29
CA TYR A 222 -14.34 -7.55 6.04
C TYR A 222 -13.28 -8.35 6.79
N ASN A 223 -13.72 -9.37 7.54
CA ASN A 223 -12.81 -10.39 8.04
C ASN A 223 -12.75 -11.60 7.09
N VAL A 224 -11.80 -12.49 7.34
CA VAL A 224 -11.58 -13.68 6.51
C VAL A 224 -12.82 -14.57 6.42
N VAL A 225 -13.55 -14.78 7.53
CA VAL A 225 -14.75 -15.62 7.55
C VAL A 225 -15.81 -15.07 6.60
N MET A 226 -16.05 -13.76 6.65
CA MET A 226 -16.99 -13.09 5.75
C MET A 226 -16.61 -13.24 4.28
N LEU A 227 -15.31 -13.23 3.96
CA LEU A 227 -14.84 -13.46 2.59
C LEU A 227 -15.06 -14.91 2.17
N VAL A 228 -14.76 -15.88 3.04
CA VAL A 228 -15.00 -17.30 2.74
C VAL A 228 -16.50 -17.57 2.51
N ASP A 229 -17.38 -16.99 3.33
CA ASP A 229 -18.83 -17.14 3.17
C ASP A 229 -19.36 -16.46 1.90
N LYS A 230 -18.74 -15.34 1.50
CA LYS A 230 -19.13 -14.58 0.29
C LYS A 230 -18.68 -15.26 -1.00
N PHE A 231 -17.51 -15.88 -1.02
CA PHE A 231 -16.93 -16.43 -2.26
C PHE A 231 -17.27 -17.90 -2.49
N LYS A 232 -17.45 -18.26 -3.76
CA LYS A 232 -17.65 -19.67 -4.15
C LYS A 232 -16.37 -20.48 -3.87
N THR A 233 -16.49 -21.47 -3.00
CA THR A 233 -15.42 -22.47 -2.78
C THR A 233 -15.27 -23.35 -4.02
N LYS A 234 -14.04 -23.45 -4.55
CA LYS A 234 -13.66 -24.35 -5.65
C LYS A 234 -13.06 -25.64 -5.11
N VAL A 235 -12.20 -25.52 -4.10
CA VAL A 235 -11.47 -26.64 -3.50
C VAL A 235 -11.51 -26.51 -1.99
N LYS A 236 -11.62 -27.66 -1.31
CA LYS A 236 -11.32 -27.83 0.11
C LYS A 236 -10.32 -28.98 0.28
N THR A 237 -9.26 -28.77 1.04
CA THR A 237 -8.19 -29.76 1.26
C THR A 237 -7.48 -29.52 2.59
N GLN A 238 -6.69 -30.48 3.07
CA GLN A 238 -5.63 -30.17 4.04
C GLN A 238 -4.37 -29.75 3.27
N ILE A 239 -3.60 -28.83 3.83
CA ILE A 239 -2.24 -28.51 3.40
C ILE A 239 -1.31 -28.67 4.59
N ILE A 240 -0.19 -29.37 4.40
CA ILE A 240 0.86 -29.57 5.41
C ILE A 240 2.19 -29.22 4.75
N ASN A 241 2.89 -28.23 5.31
CA ASN A 241 4.16 -27.70 4.83
C ASN A 241 4.13 -27.34 3.34
N GLY A 242 3.07 -26.67 2.92
CA GLY A 242 2.86 -26.26 1.53
C GLY A 242 2.32 -27.35 0.60
N THR A 243 2.27 -28.62 1.03
CA THR A 243 1.78 -29.72 0.19
C THR A 243 0.31 -30.05 0.48
N PRO A 244 -0.58 -29.98 -0.51
CA PRO A 244 -1.96 -30.42 -0.37
C PRO A 244 -2.09 -31.95 -0.19
N SER A 245 -3.02 -32.38 0.66
CA SER A 245 -3.30 -33.82 0.89
C SER A 245 -3.87 -34.54 -0.33
N LYS A 246 -4.30 -33.81 -1.36
CA LYS A 246 -4.77 -34.34 -2.64
C LYS A 246 -4.12 -33.56 -3.77
N LYS A 247 -3.81 -34.22 -4.89
CA LYS A 247 -3.26 -33.55 -6.06
C LYS A 247 -4.26 -32.54 -6.62
N LEU A 248 -3.86 -31.27 -6.71
CA LEU A 248 -4.64 -30.19 -7.30
C LEU A 248 -3.88 -29.63 -8.49
N ARG A 249 -4.53 -29.36 -9.62
CA ARG A 249 -3.86 -28.89 -10.83
C ARG A 249 -4.26 -27.47 -11.18
N TRP A 250 -3.26 -26.68 -11.55
CA TRP A 250 -3.44 -25.34 -12.10
C TRP A 250 -4.27 -25.39 -13.39
N GLY A 251 -5.14 -24.40 -13.58
CA GLY A 251 -6.05 -24.31 -14.73
C GLY A 251 -7.27 -25.23 -14.68
N LYS A 252 -7.25 -26.30 -13.87
CA LYS A 252 -8.34 -27.27 -13.73
C LYS A 252 -9.18 -27.03 -12.48
N GLU A 253 -8.64 -27.34 -11.30
CA GLU A 253 -9.38 -27.17 -10.04
C GLU A 253 -9.35 -25.72 -9.55
N PHE A 254 -8.30 -24.97 -9.89
CA PHE A 254 -8.09 -23.58 -9.52
C PHE A 254 -7.24 -22.86 -10.58
N LYS A 255 -7.07 -21.54 -10.46
CA LYS A 255 -6.24 -20.75 -11.38
C LYS A 255 -5.50 -19.64 -10.66
N GLN A 256 -4.51 -19.05 -11.34
CA GLN A 256 -3.86 -17.82 -10.91
C GLN A 256 -4.91 -16.74 -10.58
N GLY A 257 -4.70 -16.07 -9.44
CA GLY A 257 -5.59 -15.02 -8.94
C GLY A 257 -6.77 -15.52 -8.10
N ASP A 258 -7.02 -16.84 -8.01
CA ASP A 258 -7.97 -17.38 -7.01
C ASP A 258 -7.44 -17.14 -5.59
N PHE A 259 -8.34 -16.97 -4.62
CA PHE A 259 -7.95 -16.76 -3.22
C PHE A 259 -7.73 -18.08 -2.50
N ILE A 260 -6.82 -18.10 -1.54
CA ILE A 260 -6.54 -19.23 -0.66
C ILE A 260 -6.77 -18.80 0.78
N ALA A 261 -7.55 -19.55 1.56
CA ALA A 261 -7.85 -19.24 2.96
C ALA A 261 -7.65 -20.47 3.85
N VAL A 262 -7.17 -20.27 5.08
CA VAL A 262 -6.80 -21.35 6.00
C VAL A 262 -7.49 -21.28 7.37
N LYS A 263 -7.88 -22.44 7.87
CA LYS A 263 -8.16 -22.73 9.29
C LYS A 263 -7.00 -23.54 9.87
N TYR A 264 -6.31 -22.96 10.85
CA TYR A 264 -5.18 -23.62 11.52
C TYR A 264 -5.58 -24.79 12.44
N ARG A 265 -6.86 -24.85 12.85
CA ARG A 265 -7.40 -25.90 13.70
C ARG A 265 -8.68 -26.46 13.07
N PRO A 266 -8.98 -27.77 13.18
CA PRO A 266 -10.17 -28.39 12.56
C PRO A 266 -11.49 -27.68 12.91
N ASN A 267 -11.66 -27.33 14.19
CA ASN A 267 -12.86 -26.63 14.71
C ASN A 267 -12.67 -25.10 14.78
N GLY A 268 -11.63 -24.59 14.11
CA GLY A 268 -11.31 -23.15 14.09
C GLY A 268 -12.10 -22.38 13.04
N ARG A 269 -11.95 -21.05 13.08
CA ARG A 269 -12.43 -20.12 12.05
C ARG A 269 -11.33 -19.90 11.00
N TYR A 270 -11.72 -19.55 9.78
CA TYR A 270 -10.73 -19.11 8.78
C TYR A 270 -10.06 -17.86 9.32
N ALA A 271 -8.73 -17.89 9.42
CA ALA A 271 -7.95 -16.89 10.16
C ALA A 271 -7.00 -16.10 9.26
N HIS A 272 -6.69 -16.62 8.07
CA HIS A 272 -5.80 -15.97 7.12
C HIS A 272 -6.26 -16.27 5.69
N ILE A 273 -6.03 -15.32 4.79
CA ILE A 273 -6.36 -15.37 3.37
C ILE A 273 -5.26 -14.68 2.56
N GLY A 274 -5.00 -15.21 1.37
CA GLY A 274 -4.11 -14.65 0.38
C GLY A 274 -4.61 -14.97 -1.03
N MET A 275 -3.75 -14.81 -2.01
CA MET A 275 -4.03 -15.07 -3.42
C MET A 275 -2.97 -15.97 -4.02
N LEU A 276 -3.39 -16.97 -4.78
CA LEU A 276 -2.50 -17.85 -5.55
C LEU A 276 -1.87 -17.06 -6.70
N TYR A 277 -0.53 -17.02 -6.75
CA TYR A 277 0.20 -16.16 -7.67
C TYR A 277 0.85 -16.90 -8.83
N GLY A 278 1.55 -18.01 -8.60
CA GLY A 278 2.27 -18.68 -9.68
C GLY A 278 2.62 -20.13 -9.38
N ASP A 279 2.67 -20.91 -10.46
CA ASP A 279 3.30 -22.22 -10.53
C ASP A 279 4.80 -22.00 -10.76
N GLU A 280 5.60 -21.99 -9.69
CA GLU A 280 7.00 -21.53 -9.76
C GLU A 280 7.92 -22.60 -10.35
N ASN A 281 7.52 -23.87 -10.31
CA ASN A 281 8.30 -24.99 -10.83
C ASN A 281 7.75 -25.54 -12.16
N ASN A 282 6.66 -24.97 -12.68
CA ASN A 282 5.99 -25.31 -13.94
C ASN A 282 5.52 -26.78 -14.02
N ASN A 283 5.20 -27.41 -12.90
CA ASN A 283 4.78 -28.82 -12.89
C ASN A 283 3.25 -29.00 -13.04
N GLY A 284 2.49 -27.91 -13.04
CA GLY A 284 1.04 -27.87 -13.19
C GLY A 284 0.25 -28.35 -11.97
N VAL A 285 0.89 -28.44 -10.79
CA VAL A 285 0.32 -28.98 -9.55
C VAL A 285 0.54 -27.99 -8.40
N LEU A 286 -0.47 -27.80 -7.55
CA LEU A 286 -0.28 -27.01 -6.32
C LEU A 286 0.67 -27.73 -5.37
N ASP A 287 1.84 -27.14 -5.12
CA ASP A 287 2.81 -27.65 -4.16
C ASP A 287 3.48 -26.54 -3.33
N LYS A 288 4.53 -26.91 -2.60
CA LYS A 288 5.18 -26.02 -1.64
C LYS A 288 6.01 -24.91 -2.31
N GLU A 289 6.52 -25.16 -3.53
CA GLU A 289 7.32 -24.23 -4.30
C GLU A 289 6.47 -23.09 -4.88
N ASP A 290 5.19 -23.37 -5.16
CA ASP A 290 4.26 -22.39 -5.70
C ASP A 290 4.13 -21.14 -4.84
N SER A 291 3.94 -20.02 -5.50
CA SER A 291 3.94 -18.72 -4.84
C SER A 291 2.53 -18.21 -4.56
N ILE A 292 2.44 -17.46 -3.47
CA ILE A 292 1.24 -16.73 -3.08
C ILE A 292 1.58 -15.28 -2.78
N ILE A 293 0.60 -14.40 -3.01
CA ILE A 293 0.60 -13.04 -2.49
C ILE A 293 -0.26 -13.02 -1.22
N ASN A 294 0.30 -12.61 -0.09
CA ASN A 294 -0.49 -12.40 1.12
C ASN A 294 0.04 -11.22 1.96
N ALA A 295 -0.82 -10.71 2.83
CA ALA A 295 -0.52 -9.74 3.88
C ALA A 295 -1.05 -10.28 5.20
N GLY A 296 -0.64 -9.74 6.34
CA GLY A 296 -1.12 -10.18 7.65
C GLY A 296 -0.51 -9.31 8.75
N PRO A 297 0.23 -9.87 9.73
CA PRO A 297 1.10 -9.03 10.56
C PRO A 297 2.23 -8.40 9.72
N ASN A 298 2.61 -9.06 8.62
CA ASN A 298 3.57 -8.58 7.64
C ASN A 298 2.89 -7.73 6.56
N ALA A 299 3.65 -6.83 5.93
CA ALA A 299 3.25 -6.17 4.70
C ALA A 299 2.96 -7.18 3.58
N LEU A 300 2.25 -6.72 2.53
CA LEU A 300 1.98 -7.55 1.36
C LEU A 300 3.30 -8.00 0.73
N HIS A 301 3.43 -9.30 0.45
CA HIS A 301 4.63 -9.86 -0.15
C HIS A 301 4.33 -11.15 -0.92
N LEU A 302 5.28 -11.53 -1.78
CA LEU A 302 5.33 -12.85 -2.41
C LEU A 302 6.11 -13.81 -1.52
N THR A 303 5.62 -15.03 -1.39
CA THR A 303 6.31 -16.08 -0.64
C THR A 303 5.90 -17.46 -1.18
N PRO A 304 6.79 -18.47 -1.14
CA PRO A 304 6.41 -19.85 -1.40
C PRO A 304 5.32 -20.34 -0.44
N LEU A 305 4.48 -21.25 -0.89
CA LEU A 305 3.34 -21.75 -0.13
C LEU A 305 3.77 -22.42 1.18
N GLU A 306 4.93 -23.10 1.23
CA GLU A 306 5.51 -23.62 2.48
C GLU A 306 5.74 -22.54 3.55
N LYS A 307 6.10 -21.33 3.14
CA LYS A 307 6.43 -20.19 4.01
C LYS A 307 5.25 -19.23 4.18
N GLY A 308 4.16 -19.46 3.46
CA GLY A 308 2.97 -18.62 3.46
C GLY A 308 2.05 -18.77 4.67
N ALA A 309 2.35 -19.69 5.59
CA ALA A 309 1.49 -20.00 6.74
C ALA A 309 0.07 -20.46 6.36
N PHE A 310 -0.04 -21.34 5.36
CA PHE A 310 -1.29 -22.00 4.94
C PHE A 310 -1.38 -23.47 5.39
N ASN A 311 -0.83 -23.79 6.57
CA ASN A 311 -0.89 -25.13 7.15
C ASN A 311 -2.20 -25.37 7.90
N GLY A 312 -2.99 -26.35 7.46
CA GLY A 312 -4.28 -26.72 8.06
C GLY A 312 -5.38 -26.98 7.03
N THR A 313 -6.63 -26.73 7.41
CA THR A 313 -7.76 -26.89 6.48
C THR A 313 -7.86 -25.67 5.58
N VAL A 314 -7.57 -25.87 4.30
CA VAL A 314 -7.53 -24.82 3.29
C VAL A 314 -8.73 -24.90 2.37
N VAL A 315 -9.23 -23.73 1.97
CA VAL A 315 -10.13 -23.58 0.84
C VAL A 315 -9.51 -22.69 -0.22
N ILE A 316 -9.74 -23.05 -1.48
CA ILE A 316 -9.47 -22.19 -2.63
C ILE A 316 -10.80 -21.62 -3.09
N LEU A 317 -10.88 -20.31 -3.16
CA LEU A 317 -12.08 -19.54 -3.44
C LEU A 317 -11.95 -18.91 -4.82
N LYS A 318 -13.02 -18.97 -5.61
CA LYS A 318 -13.06 -18.30 -6.91
C LYS A 318 -12.94 -16.81 -6.69
N ASN A 319 -11.90 -16.19 -7.25
CA ASN A 319 -11.87 -14.75 -7.37
C ASN A 319 -12.91 -14.32 -8.40
N LYS A 320 -13.97 -13.67 -7.91
CA LYS A 320 -14.90 -12.87 -8.70
C LYS A 320 -14.81 -11.48 -8.10
N ASP A 321 -14.78 -10.45 -8.95
CA ASP A 321 -14.75 -9.09 -8.47
C ASP A 321 -15.84 -8.84 -7.43
N LEU A 322 -15.43 -8.14 -6.37
CA LEU A 322 -16.30 -7.74 -5.28
C LEU A 322 -17.02 -6.47 -5.71
N ASP A 323 -18.08 -6.63 -6.50
CA ASP A 323 -19.07 -5.57 -6.69
C ASP A 323 -19.60 -5.10 -5.31
#